data_AF-A0A8G2BKC7-F1
#
_entry.id   AF-A0A8G2BKC7-F1
#
_cell.length_a   1.000
_cell.length_b   1.000
_cell.length_c   1.000
_cell.angle_alpha   90.00
_cell.angle_beta   90.00
_cell.angle_gamma   90.00
#
_symmetry.space_group_name_H-M   'P 1'
#
loop_
_entity.id
_entity.type
_entity.pdbx_description
1 polymer ?
#
loop_
_entity_poly.entity_id
_entity_poly.type
_entity_poly.pdbx_seq_one_letter_code
_entity_poly.pdbx_strand_id
1 'polypeptide(L)'
;MFSDPTFWVAVSFVLFLALAYWKGWRPIVAGLDKRAEEIKRKLDEAQALREEAQAAKADYQRRQRDALQEAEAILEHAKTESVRLREEAEAKLEQSLARREQVAMEKIQAAEAKALQEVRAQMVDLAVAATRRLIEDNMDAATQKKLVAGAIEEIPTRLQ
;
A
#
# COMPACT_ATOMS: atom_id res chain seq x y z
N MET A 1 98.23 -49.17 -33.23
CA MET A 1 97.03 -49.03 -32.36
C MET A 1 96.57 -47.59 -32.18
N PHE A 2 97.44 -46.57 -32.12
CA PHE A 2 97.01 -45.16 -31.98
C PHE A 2 96.81 -44.38 -33.30
N SER A 3 97.00 -45.03 -34.46
CA SER A 3 96.85 -44.42 -35.80
C SER A 3 95.75 -45.09 -36.64
N ASP A 4 94.86 -45.86 -36.01
CA ASP A 4 93.74 -46.48 -36.69
C ASP A 4 92.57 -45.46 -36.80
N PRO A 5 92.10 -45.10 -38.01
CA PRO A 5 90.99 -44.18 -38.19
C PRO A 5 89.73 -44.56 -37.41
N THR A 6 89.50 -45.86 -37.21
CA THR A 6 88.34 -46.37 -36.44
C THR A 6 88.39 -45.98 -34.96
N PHE A 7 89.57 -45.89 -34.35
CA PHE A 7 89.72 -45.44 -32.95
C PHE A 7 89.33 -43.97 -32.78
N TRP A 8 89.80 -43.09 -33.67
CA TRP A 8 89.42 -41.67 -33.63
C TRP A 8 87.94 -41.44 -33.93
N VAL A 9 87.35 -42.24 -34.82
CA VAL A 9 85.90 -42.22 -35.05
C VAL A 9 85.14 -42.62 -33.77
N ALA A 10 85.54 -43.69 -33.09
CA ALA A 10 84.92 -44.09 -31.83
C ALA A 10 85.05 -43.01 -30.74
N VAL A 11 86.22 -42.38 -30.59
CA VAL A 11 86.44 -41.28 -29.65
C VAL A 11 85.54 -40.06 -29.98
N SER A 12 85.44 -39.68 -31.26
CA SER A 12 84.56 -38.59 -31.69
C SER A 12 83.08 -38.89 -31.47
N PHE A 13 82.66 -40.15 -31.65
CA PHE A 13 81.28 -40.59 -31.42
C PHE A 13 80.91 -40.55 -29.95
N VAL A 14 81.80 -41.03 -29.06
CA VAL A 14 81.62 -40.94 -27.61
C VAL A 14 81.60 -39.48 -27.15
N LEU A 15 82.49 -38.63 -27.67
CA LEU A 15 82.51 -37.20 -27.36
C LEU A 15 81.23 -36.50 -27.82
N PHE A 16 80.74 -36.83 -29.03
CA PHE A 16 79.48 -36.33 -29.56
C PHE A 16 78.30 -36.76 -28.69
N LEU A 17 78.21 -38.03 -28.30
CA LEU A 17 77.15 -38.52 -27.42
C LEU A 17 77.20 -37.87 -26.04
N ALA A 18 78.39 -37.66 -25.47
CA ALA A 18 78.55 -36.98 -24.19
C ALA A 18 78.06 -35.52 -24.25
N LEU A 19 78.42 -34.80 -25.32
CA LEU A 19 77.97 -33.42 -25.55
C LEU A 19 76.46 -33.35 -25.84
N ALA A 20 75.93 -34.26 -26.66
CA ALA A 20 74.51 -34.34 -27.01
C ALA A 20 73.65 -34.70 -25.80
N TYR A 21 74.09 -35.63 -24.96
CA TYR A 21 73.40 -35.99 -23.73
C TYR A 21 73.43 -34.81 -22.74
N TRP A 22 74.59 -34.19 -22.53
CA TRP A 22 74.71 -33.08 -21.58
C TRP A 22 73.90 -31.85 -21.98
N LYS A 23 73.93 -31.48 -23.27
CA LYS A 23 73.24 -30.29 -23.79
C LYS A 23 71.76 -30.56 -24.12
N GLY A 24 71.43 -31.74 -24.63
CA GLY A 24 70.11 -32.08 -25.13
C GLY A 24 69.13 -32.56 -24.06
N TRP A 25 69.60 -33.18 -22.97
CA TRP A 25 68.71 -33.71 -21.93
C TRP A 25 67.98 -32.61 -21.14
N ARG A 26 68.71 -31.53 -20.79
CA ARG A 26 68.17 -30.40 -20.02
C ARG A 26 66.96 -29.70 -20.66
N PRO A 27 66.99 -29.26 -21.93
CA PRO A 27 65.84 -28.58 -22.55
C PRO A 27 64.63 -29.52 -22.74
N ILE A 28 64.85 -30.82 -22.95
CA ILE A 28 63.77 -31.80 -23.09
C ILE A 28 63.00 -31.96 -21.79
N VAL A 29 63.71 -32.19 -20.67
CA VAL A 29 63.08 -32.31 -19.34
C VAL A 29 62.39 -31.01 -18.95
N ALA A 30 63.06 -29.86 -19.14
CA ALA A 30 62.45 -28.56 -18.85
C ALA A 30 61.17 -28.29 -19.66
N GLY A 31 61.12 -28.74 -20.92
CA GLY A 31 59.92 -28.64 -21.75
C GLY A 31 58.76 -29.52 -21.27
N LEU A 32 59.06 -30.71 -20.77
CA LEU A 32 58.07 -31.62 -20.17
C LEU A 32 57.56 -31.07 -18.83
N ASP A 33 58.45 -30.57 -17.97
CA ASP A 33 58.09 -29.96 -16.69
C ASP A 33 57.18 -28.75 -16.90
N LYS A 34 57.53 -27.87 -17.85
CA LYS A 34 56.68 -26.71 -18.19
C LYS A 34 55.29 -27.13 -18.65
N ARG A 35 55.18 -28.18 -19.48
CA ARG A 35 53.88 -28.71 -19.90
C ARG A 35 53.09 -29.30 -18.74
N ALA A 36 53.76 -30.04 -17.85
CA ALA A 36 53.12 -30.60 -16.66
C ALA A 36 52.59 -29.50 -15.74
N GLU A 37 53.36 -28.43 -15.54
CA GLU A 37 52.96 -27.27 -14.75
C GLU A 37 51.79 -26.50 -15.39
N GLU A 38 51.83 -26.29 -16.72
CA GLU A 38 50.71 -25.68 -17.45
C GLU A 38 49.42 -26.50 -17.36
N ILE A 39 49.52 -27.83 -17.48
CA ILE A 39 48.36 -28.73 -17.34
C ILE A 39 47.82 -28.67 -15.92
N LYS A 40 48.70 -28.74 -14.92
CA LYS A 40 48.31 -28.65 -13.51
C LYS A 40 47.60 -27.33 -13.23
N ARG A 41 48.16 -26.20 -13.69
CA ARG A 41 47.54 -24.88 -13.53
C ARG A 41 46.15 -24.82 -14.17
N LYS A 42 45.99 -25.35 -15.39
CA LYS A 42 44.68 -25.40 -16.06
C LYS A 42 43.67 -26.27 -15.31
N LEU A 43 44.10 -27.39 -14.73
CA LEU A 43 43.23 -28.25 -13.92
C LEU A 43 42.81 -27.56 -12.61
N ASP A 44 43.75 -26.89 -11.95
CA ASP A 44 43.49 -26.13 -10.73
C ASP A 44 42.53 -24.95 -11.01
N GLU A 45 42.75 -24.21 -12.09
CA GLU A 45 41.85 -23.14 -12.57
C GLU A 45 40.45 -23.68 -12.90
N ALA A 46 40.36 -24.82 -13.60
CA ALA A 46 39.08 -25.44 -13.94
C ALA A 46 38.32 -25.93 -12.70
N GLN A 47 39.04 -26.47 -11.71
CA GLN A 47 38.46 -26.90 -10.44
C GLN A 47 37.94 -25.69 -9.64
N ALA A 48 38.73 -24.63 -9.53
CA ALA A 48 38.32 -23.38 -8.87
C ALA A 48 37.06 -22.79 -9.54
N LEU A 49 37.05 -22.70 -10.88
CA LEU A 49 35.90 -22.18 -11.63
C LEU A 49 34.65 -23.04 -11.44
N ARG A 50 34.81 -24.36 -11.32
CA ARG A 50 33.70 -25.27 -11.04
C ARG A 50 33.14 -25.04 -9.64
N GLU A 51 34.00 -24.89 -8.64
CA GLU A 51 33.60 -24.62 -7.26
C GLU A 51 32.88 -23.27 -7.14
N GLU A 52 33.41 -22.22 -7.79
CA GLU A 52 32.77 -20.91 -7.88
C GLU A 52 31.39 -20.98 -8.55
N ALA A 53 31.29 -21.70 -9.68
CA ALA A 53 30.01 -21.88 -10.38
C ALA A 53 28.99 -22.64 -9.53
N GLN A 54 29.42 -23.65 -8.78
CA GLN A 54 28.57 -24.39 -7.85
C GLN A 54 28.11 -23.51 -6.69
N ALA A 55 29.01 -22.71 -6.10
CA ALA A 55 28.69 -21.78 -5.04
C ALA A 55 27.71 -20.70 -5.51
N ALA A 56 27.96 -20.10 -6.68
CA ALA A 56 27.07 -19.12 -7.29
C ALA A 56 25.68 -19.72 -7.55
N LYS A 57 25.60 -20.92 -8.13
CA LYS A 57 24.32 -21.61 -8.36
C LYS A 57 23.56 -21.85 -7.05
N ALA A 58 24.25 -22.28 -6.00
CA ALA A 58 23.63 -22.50 -4.69
C ALA A 58 23.11 -21.19 -4.08
N ASP A 59 23.86 -20.09 -4.21
CA ASP A 59 23.44 -18.77 -3.74
C ASP A 59 22.22 -18.27 -4.53
N TYR A 60 22.21 -18.41 -5.86
CA TYR A 60 21.05 -18.08 -6.69
C TYR A 60 19.81 -18.89 -6.32
N GLN A 61 19.94 -20.20 -6.11
CA GLN A 61 18.82 -21.05 -5.68
C GLN A 61 18.29 -20.65 -4.30
N ARG A 62 19.18 -20.28 -3.37
CA ARG A 62 18.80 -19.77 -2.05
C ARG A 62 18.02 -18.46 -2.20
N ARG A 63 18.59 -17.47 -2.89
CA ARG A 63 17.94 -16.18 -3.15
C ARG A 63 16.59 -16.32 -3.85
N GLN A 64 16.49 -17.24 -4.81
CA GLN A 64 15.23 -17.51 -5.50
C GLN A 64 14.16 -18.03 -4.53
N ARG A 65 14.51 -19.00 -3.68
CA ARG A 65 13.57 -19.51 -2.67
C ARG A 65 13.18 -18.43 -1.68
N ASP A 66 14.15 -17.68 -1.19
CA ASP A 66 13.89 -16.63 -0.19
C ASP A 66 13.02 -15.52 -0.80
N ALA A 67 13.25 -15.13 -2.07
CA ALA A 67 12.41 -14.18 -2.79
C ALA A 67 10.98 -14.71 -3.03
N LEU A 68 10.80 -16.01 -3.28
CA LEU A 68 9.47 -16.61 -3.40
C LEU A 68 8.73 -16.58 -2.05
N GLN A 69 9.43 -16.89 -0.96
CA GLN A 69 8.85 -16.82 0.40
C GLN A 69 8.47 -15.39 0.77
N GLU A 70 9.32 -14.42 0.44
CA GLU A 70 9.03 -13.00 0.67
C GLU A 70 7.84 -12.53 -0.16
N ALA A 71 7.75 -12.93 -1.44
CA ALA A 71 6.60 -12.63 -2.28
C ALA A 71 5.29 -13.22 -1.72
N GLU A 72 5.32 -14.47 -1.24
CA GLU A 72 4.17 -15.11 -0.61
C GLU A 72 3.77 -14.40 0.68
N ALA A 73 4.75 -14.00 1.51
CA ALA A 73 4.49 -13.21 2.72
C ALA A 73 3.89 -11.84 2.42
N ILE A 74 4.35 -11.16 1.35
CA ILE A 74 3.77 -9.89 0.88
C ILE A 74 2.31 -10.08 0.46
N LEU A 75 2.00 -11.15 -0.28
CA LEU A 75 0.64 -11.43 -0.73
C LEU A 75 -0.30 -11.73 0.44
N GLU A 76 0.13 -12.56 1.39
CA GLU A 76 -0.66 -12.86 2.58
C GLU A 76 -0.88 -11.60 3.43
N HIS A 77 0.16 -10.79 3.66
CA HIS A 77 0.04 -9.52 4.37
C HIS A 77 -0.92 -8.57 3.66
N ALA A 78 -0.81 -8.43 2.34
CA ALA A 78 -1.72 -7.58 1.56
C ALA A 78 -3.18 -8.06 1.64
N LYS A 79 -3.40 -9.38 1.68
CA LYS A 79 -4.74 -9.97 1.83
C LYS A 79 -5.31 -9.70 3.22
N THR A 80 -4.53 -9.92 4.28
CA THR A 80 -4.94 -9.62 5.66
C THR A 80 -5.25 -8.13 5.82
N GLU A 81 -4.39 -7.25 5.31
CA GLU A 81 -4.61 -5.80 5.37
C GLU A 81 -5.84 -5.37 4.57
N SER A 82 -6.08 -5.97 3.40
CA SER A 82 -7.29 -5.70 2.60
C SER A 82 -8.57 -6.06 3.37
N VAL A 83 -8.58 -7.22 4.03
CA VAL A 83 -9.72 -7.64 4.88
C VAL A 83 -9.91 -6.66 6.05
N ARG A 84 -8.83 -6.32 6.77
CA ARG A 84 -8.88 -5.37 7.89
C ARG A 84 -9.39 -3.99 7.44
N LEU A 85 -8.88 -3.46 6.34
CA LEU A 85 -9.32 -2.19 5.76
C LEU A 85 -10.79 -2.23 5.36
N ARG A 86 -11.25 -3.35 4.80
CA ARG A 86 -12.66 -3.51 4.44
C ARG A 86 -13.55 -3.53 5.67
N GLU A 87 -13.21 -4.30 6.70
CA GLU A 87 -13.97 -4.34 7.96
C GLU A 87 -14.02 -2.96 8.63
N GLU A 88 -12.89 -2.25 8.68
CA GLU A 88 -12.85 -0.88 9.22
C GLU A 88 -13.68 0.10 8.39
N ALA A 89 -13.68 -0.04 7.06
CA ALA A 89 -14.48 0.80 6.18
C ALA A 89 -15.98 0.52 6.34
N GLU A 90 -16.37 -0.75 6.44
CA GLU A 90 -17.75 -1.16 6.70
C GLU A 90 -18.23 -0.62 8.06
N ALA A 91 -17.46 -0.79 9.13
CA ALA A 91 -17.78 -0.26 10.45
C ALA A 91 -17.91 1.29 10.47
N LYS A 92 -16.99 2.00 9.80
CA LYS A 92 -17.07 3.47 9.66
C LYS A 92 -18.28 3.89 8.84
N LEU A 93 -18.62 3.16 7.79
CA LEU A 93 -19.78 3.44 6.95
C LEU A 93 -21.06 3.30 7.75
N GLU A 94 -21.24 2.18 8.46
CA GLU A 94 -22.38 1.94 9.36
C GLU A 94 -22.52 3.04 10.40
N GLN A 95 -21.43 3.42 11.07
CA GLN A 95 -21.44 4.52 12.03
C GLN A 95 -21.85 5.86 11.38
N SER A 96 -21.39 6.13 10.15
CA SER A 96 -21.76 7.35 9.43
C SER A 96 -23.23 7.35 9.02
N LEU A 97 -23.76 6.19 8.63
CA LEU A 97 -25.16 6.02 8.22
C LEU A 97 -26.08 6.19 9.43
N ALA A 98 -25.78 5.53 10.55
CA ALA A 98 -26.55 5.69 11.79
C ALA A 98 -26.59 7.16 12.24
N ARG A 99 -25.45 7.86 12.17
CA ARG A 99 -25.39 9.29 12.49
C ARG A 99 -26.22 10.14 11.53
N ARG A 100 -26.18 9.84 10.23
CA ARG A 100 -26.99 10.55 9.22
C ARG A 100 -28.48 10.30 9.42
N GLU A 101 -28.86 9.07 9.74
CA GLU A 101 -30.23 8.70 10.05
C GLU A 101 -30.74 9.47 11.27
N GLN A 102 -29.96 9.50 12.35
CA GLN A 102 -30.32 10.28 13.54
C GLN A 102 -30.52 11.76 13.21
N VAL A 103 -29.59 12.37 12.48
CA VAL A 103 -29.70 13.78 12.06
C VAL A 103 -30.93 14.00 11.16
N ALA A 104 -31.26 13.05 10.29
CA ALA A 104 -32.45 13.14 9.45
C ALA A 104 -33.74 13.05 10.29
N MET A 105 -33.80 12.13 11.25
CA MET A 105 -34.92 12.00 12.18
C MET A 105 -35.11 13.25 13.04
N GLU A 106 -34.03 13.82 13.58
CA GLU A 106 -34.06 15.08 14.33
C GLU A 106 -34.59 16.23 13.46
N LYS A 107 -34.19 16.31 12.19
CA LYS A 107 -34.70 17.31 11.24
C LYS A 107 -36.19 17.12 10.93
N ILE A 108 -36.64 15.87 10.77
CA ILE A 108 -38.06 15.55 10.55
C ILE A 108 -38.88 16.00 11.75
N GLN A 109 -38.47 15.63 12.97
CA GLN A 109 -39.16 16.04 14.20
C GLN A 109 -39.20 17.56 14.36
N ALA A 110 -38.10 18.26 14.06
CA ALA A 110 -38.07 19.72 14.08
C ALA A 110 -39.02 20.33 13.04
N ALA A 111 -39.09 19.77 11.83
CA ALA A 111 -39.98 20.21 10.78
C ALA A 111 -41.46 19.96 11.13
N GLU A 112 -41.79 18.81 11.72
CA GLU A 112 -43.13 18.48 12.21
C GLU A 112 -43.58 19.44 13.31
N ALA A 113 -42.72 19.70 14.29
CA ALA A 113 -43.01 20.65 15.36
C ALA A 113 -43.27 22.06 14.82
N LYS A 114 -42.47 22.49 13.84
CA LYS A 114 -42.63 23.78 13.16
C LYS A 114 -43.95 23.83 12.38
N ALA A 115 -44.26 22.81 11.59
CA ALA A 115 -45.50 22.74 10.83
C ALA A 115 -46.73 22.76 11.77
N LEU A 116 -46.68 22.05 12.89
CA LEU A 116 -47.75 22.06 13.89
C LEU A 116 -47.95 23.46 14.50
N GLN A 117 -46.85 24.19 14.79
CA GLN A 117 -46.92 25.57 15.26
C GLN A 117 -47.53 26.51 14.20
N GLU A 118 -47.14 26.38 12.93
CA GLU A 118 -47.69 27.17 11.83
C GLU A 118 -49.19 26.91 11.64
N VAL A 119 -49.63 25.65 11.69
CA VAL A 119 -51.06 25.29 11.62
C VAL A 119 -51.85 25.88 12.79
N ARG A 120 -51.29 25.83 14.02
CA ARG A 120 -51.93 26.44 15.20
C ARG A 120 -52.06 27.95 15.06
N ALA A 121 -51.01 28.63 14.57
CA ALA A 121 -51.06 30.07 14.32
C ALA A 121 -52.16 30.43 13.30
N GLN A 122 -52.22 29.71 12.18
CA GLN A 122 -53.27 29.90 11.17
C GLN A 122 -54.68 29.64 11.72
N MET A 123 -54.85 28.64 12.59
CA MET A 123 -56.13 28.39 13.25
C MET A 123 -56.54 29.53 14.18
N VAL A 124 -55.61 30.12 14.93
CA VAL A 124 -55.89 31.28 15.77
C VAL A 124 -56.31 32.48 14.92
N ASP A 125 -55.59 32.75 13.83
CA ASP A 125 -55.92 33.83 12.92
C ASP A 125 -57.31 33.65 12.29
N LEU A 126 -57.63 32.43 11.86
CA LEU A 126 -58.95 32.10 11.30
C LEU A 126 -60.06 32.22 12.35
N ALA A 127 -59.83 31.76 13.58
CA ALA A 127 -60.78 31.89 14.67
C ALA A 127 -61.06 33.36 14.99
N VAL A 128 -60.02 34.20 15.10
CA VAL A 128 -60.17 35.65 15.32
C VAL A 128 -60.92 36.31 14.17
N ALA A 129 -60.61 35.95 12.92
CA ALA A 129 -61.32 36.47 11.75
C ALA A 129 -62.80 36.07 11.73
N ALA A 130 -63.10 34.81 12.07
CA ALA A 130 -64.47 34.30 12.17
C ALA A 130 -65.24 34.99 13.32
N THR A 131 -64.61 35.18 14.49
CA THR A 131 -65.21 35.92 15.60
C THR A 131 -65.48 37.38 15.24
N ARG A 132 -64.54 38.06 14.56
CA ARG A 132 -64.75 39.43 14.06
C ARG A 132 -65.98 39.47 13.15
N ARG A 133 -66.07 38.55 12.19
CA ARG A 133 -67.20 38.50 11.24
C ARG A 133 -68.52 38.21 11.93
N LEU A 134 -68.55 37.28 12.90
CA LEU A 134 -69.73 37.00 13.69
C LEU A 134 -70.19 38.22 14.51
N ILE A 135 -69.24 38.98 15.09
CA ILE A 135 -69.54 40.23 15.79
C ILE A 135 -70.12 41.25 14.81
N GLU A 136 -69.51 41.44 13.64
CA GLU A 136 -70.01 42.36 12.60
C GLU A 136 -71.43 42.00 12.15
N ASP A 137 -71.71 40.72 11.90
CA ASP A 137 -73.01 40.23 11.43
C ASP A 137 -74.11 40.33 12.51
N ASN A 138 -73.77 40.23 13.79
CA ASN A 138 -74.73 40.31 14.92
C ASN A 138 -74.76 41.70 15.60
N MET A 139 -74.07 42.70 15.05
CA MET A 139 -74.01 44.03 15.65
C MET A 139 -75.26 44.84 15.33
N ASP A 140 -76.15 44.97 16.31
CA ASP A 140 -77.31 45.86 16.23
C ASP A 140 -77.00 47.28 16.75
N ALA A 141 -77.83 48.26 16.38
CA ALA A 141 -77.64 49.65 16.76
C ALA A 141 -77.69 49.88 18.30
N ALA A 142 -78.34 48.98 19.04
CA ALA A 142 -78.42 49.02 20.50
C ALA A 142 -77.09 48.59 21.15
N THR A 143 -76.49 47.50 20.68
CA THR A 143 -75.20 46.98 21.15
C THR A 143 -74.08 47.95 20.80
N GLN A 144 -74.12 48.58 19.62
CA GLN A 144 -73.17 49.61 19.21
C GLN A 144 -73.19 50.83 20.15
N LYS A 145 -74.39 51.34 20.50
CA LYS A 145 -74.53 52.43 21.49
C LYS A 145 -74.02 52.02 22.87
N LYS A 146 -74.28 50.77 23.30
CA LYS A 146 -73.83 50.26 24.60
C LYS A 146 -72.30 50.12 24.68
N LEU A 147 -71.66 49.67 23.59
CA LEU A 147 -70.19 49.62 23.47
C LEU A 147 -69.55 51.01 23.50
N VAL A 148 -70.13 51.99 22.78
CA VAL A 148 -69.63 53.38 22.80
C VAL A 148 -69.79 53.99 24.19
N ALA A 149 -70.93 53.78 24.86
CA ALA A 149 -71.14 54.25 26.22
C ALA A 149 -70.15 53.62 27.22
N GLY A 150 -69.93 52.29 27.15
CA GLY A 150 -68.96 51.60 28.00
C GLY A 150 -67.51 52.02 27.72
N ALA A 151 -67.14 52.28 26.47
CA ALA A 151 -65.82 52.82 26.12
C ALA A 151 -65.61 54.22 26.69
N ILE A 152 -66.63 55.09 26.67
CA ILE A 152 -66.60 56.42 27.30
C ILE A 152 -66.44 56.31 28.81
N GLU A 153 -67.03 55.29 29.43
CA GLU A 153 -66.95 55.01 30.87
C GLU A 153 -65.61 54.37 31.30
N GLU A 154 -64.90 53.68 30.40
CA GLU A 154 -63.56 53.11 30.65
C GLU A 154 -62.39 54.09 30.47
N ILE A 155 -62.56 55.18 29.70
CA ILE A 155 -61.51 56.20 29.48
C ILE A 155 -60.95 56.79 30.79
N PRO A 156 -61.78 57.15 31.80
CA PRO A 156 -61.28 57.64 33.09
C PRO A 156 -60.42 56.63 33.85
N THR A 157 -60.66 55.33 33.67
CA THR A 157 -60.04 54.24 34.43
C THR A 157 -58.68 53.80 33.87
N ARG A 158 -58.37 54.15 32.61
CA ARG A 158 -57.05 53.90 31.98
C ARG A 158 -56.13 55.14 31.96
N LEU A 159 -56.62 56.28 32.44
CA LEU A 159 -55.86 57.54 32.57
C LEU A 159 -55.36 57.81 34.01
N GLN A 160 -55.44 56.80 34.89
CA GLN A 160 -54.69 56.70 36.15
C GLN A 160 -53.63 55.61 36.01
#